data_AF-A0A5J4S713-F1
#
_entry.id   AF-A0A5J4S713-F1
#
_cell.length_a   1.000
_cell.length_b   1.000
_cell.length_c   1.000
_cell.angle_alpha   90.00
_cell.angle_beta   90.00
_cell.angle_gamma   90.00
#
_symmetry.space_group_name_H-M   'P 1'
#
loop_
_entity.id
_entity.type
_entity.pdbx_description
1 polymer ?
#
loop_
_entity_poly.entity_id
_entity_poly.type
_entity_poly.pdbx_seq_one_letter_code
_entity_poly.pdbx_strand_id
1 'polypeptide(L)'
;MRYLLLIVSAFFLFSCTEKELEPINKGGEKPGVVSIEAVESIAGGAVVFYRIPDVSDLLSVKAVYTITNGQKREANASYYDNHLILDGFADTLEHEAQLFAISRSQQISDPVPVKFTPFESPLSKTTRSVSIEPDYGGAAFSWINADSASLTFDLLTPDRNGNMQTVTIFQSYKDTVDYTIRGYLPEPRVFGLIVSDNYGNSSEMILPPDGQLTPLWEDRLDKSFMSIRHLDNDTYMTGWGFKDEFLIDDDLSTIGHSPNNSLPASFTVDLGQKVKLSRVVAHQRLFNDQYFNHNNPKFFEVYRPVLEELSQYGFWSDWRKIMTCTIVKPSGLSGTEVTNEDMRAAAKGHEFSFPRTMEPVRYVRFLFPSGSTWGNVNYVGLAELTFYGMYE
;
A
#
# COMPACT_ATOMS: atom_id res chain seq x y z
N MET A 1 64.91 -0.41 23.27
CA MET A 1 64.14 0.75 22.76
C MET A 1 64.66 1.32 21.44
N ARG A 2 65.98 1.58 21.26
CA ARG A 2 66.52 2.13 20.01
C ARG A 2 66.28 1.28 18.75
N TYR A 3 66.35 -0.05 18.84
CA TYR A 3 66.09 -0.94 17.70
C TYR A 3 64.60 -1.13 17.37
N LEU A 4 63.71 -0.90 18.35
CA LEU A 4 62.26 -0.99 18.16
C LEU A 4 61.73 0.20 17.34
N LEU A 5 62.29 1.40 17.56
CA LEU A 5 61.97 2.59 16.76
C LEU A 5 62.41 2.46 15.30
N LEU A 6 63.53 1.78 15.03
CA LEU A 6 64.02 1.54 13.67
C LEU A 6 63.15 0.52 12.90
N ILE A 7 62.60 -0.48 13.59
CA ILE A 7 61.70 -1.48 12.98
C ILE A 7 60.31 -0.85 12.72
N VAL A 8 59.81 -0.01 13.62
CA VAL A 8 58.52 0.70 13.43
C VAL A 8 58.61 1.76 12.32
N SER A 9 59.77 2.41 12.13
CA SER A 9 60.00 3.34 11.02
C SER A 9 60.04 2.66 9.65
N ALA A 10 60.36 1.37 9.56
CA ALA A 10 60.43 0.64 8.29
C ALA A 10 59.04 0.24 7.75
N PHE A 11 58.02 0.17 8.60
CA PHE A 11 56.65 -0.16 8.20
C PHE A 11 55.86 1.01 7.58
N PHE A 12 56.34 2.26 7.71
CA PHE A 12 55.71 3.43 7.08
C PHE A 12 56.08 3.64 5.61
N LEU A 13 57.00 2.83 5.06
CA LEU A 13 57.41 2.93 3.65
C LEU A 13 56.61 2.01 2.70
N PHE A 14 55.70 1.21 3.22
CA PHE A 14 54.74 0.43 2.43
C PHE A 14 53.35 1.08 2.48
N SER A 15 53.26 2.32 1.99
CA SER A 15 51.98 2.86 1.56
C SER A 15 51.55 2.09 0.32
N CYS A 16 50.46 1.32 0.39
CA CYS A 16 49.81 0.82 -0.81
C CYS A 16 49.46 2.03 -1.68
N THR A 17 49.93 2.04 -2.92
CA THR A 17 49.36 2.91 -3.94
C THR A 17 47.92 2.46 -4.15
N GLU A 18 46.98 3.36 -3.90
CA GLU A 18 45.57 3.15 -4.22
C GLU A 18 45.49 2.88 -5.72
N LYS A 19 45.06 1.68 -6.09
CA LYS A 19 44.97 1.26 -7.49
C LYS A 19 43.77 1.99 -8.09
N GLU A 20 44.02 3.09 -8.79
CA GLU A 20 42.98 3.76 -9.56
C GLU A 20 42.35 2.76 -10.54
N LEU A 21 41.02 2.65 -10.50
CA LEU A 21 40.25 1.81 -11.42
C LEU A 21 40.24 2.49 -12.79
N GLU A 22 41.32 2.30 -13.53
CA GLU A 22 41.41 2.74 -14.91
C GLU A 22 40.60 1.82 -15.85
N PRO A 23 40.08 2.34 -16.97
CA PRO A 23 39.45 1.51 -17.99
C PRO A 23 40.39 0.38 -18.43
N ILE A 24 39.84 -0.83 -18.60
CA ILE A 24 40.58 -2.01 -19.08
C ILE A 24 41.19 -1.74 -20.48
N ASN A 25 40.49 -0.95 -21.30
CA ASN A 25 40.95 -0.49 -22.60
C ASN A 25 41.50 0.93 -22.48
N LYS A 26 42.83 1.07 -22.34
CA LYS A 26 43.50 2.38 -22.37
C LYS A 26 43.67 2.85 -23.83
N GLY A 27 43.37 4.12 -24.10
CA GLY A 27 43.73 4.78 -25.38
C GLY A 27 42.69 4.73 -26.52
N GLY A 28 41.40 4.56 -26.23
CA GLY A 28 40.35 4.66 -27.26
C GLY A 28 40.08 6.10 -27.70
N GLU A 29 39.64 6.29 -28.94
CA GLU A 29 39.31 7.60 -29.51
C GLU A 29 38.02 8.18 -28.91
N LYS A 30 37.83 9.50 -29.06
CA LYS A 30 36.57 10.16 -28.70
C LYS A 30 35.46 9.63 -29.62
N PRO A 31 34.36 9.07 -29.09
CA PRO A 31 33.29 8.56 -29.93
C PRO A 31 32.59 9.71 -30.67
N GLY A 32 31.97 9.38 -31.81
CA GLY A 32 31.08 10.29 -32.52
C GLY A 32 29.87 10.69 -31.68
N VAL A 33 29.11 11.67 -32.16
CA VAL A 33 27.86 12.09 -31.50
C VAL A 33 26.71 11.13 -31.83
N VAL A 34 25.73 11.04 -30.93
CA VAL A 34 24.45 10.37 -31.23
C VAL A 34 23.62 11.19 -32.22
N SER A 35 22.80 10.53 -33.02
CA SER A 35 21.80 11.20 -33.87
C SER A 35 20.42 11.06 -33.24
N ILE A 36 19.73 12.17 -32.94
CA ILE A 36 18.36 12.11 -32.42
C ILE A 36 17.42 11.74 -33.56
N GLU A 37 16.61 10.69 -33.38
CA GLU A 37 15.65 10.19 -34.36
C GLU A 37 14.23 10.67 -34.03
N ALA A 38 13.84 10.61 -32.75
CA ALA A 38 12.54 11.08 -32.28
C ALA A 38 12.58 11.46 -30.80
N VAL A 39 11.64 12.31 -30.39
CA VAL A 39 11.40 12.67 -28.99
C VAL A 39 9.90 12.55 -28.74
N GLU A 40 9.52 11.65 -27.85
CA GLU A 40 8.12 11.42 -27.48
C GLU A 40 7.90 11.91 -26.05
N SER A 41 6.91 12.77 -25.85
CA SER A 41 6.59 13.27 -24.51
C SER A 41 5.78 12.22 -23.74
N ILE A 42 6.07 12.07 -22.45
CA ILE A 42 5.36 11.17 -21.53
C ILE A 42 4.99 11.91 -20.25
N ALA A 43 4.19 11.30 -19.38
CA ALA A 43 3.82 11.89 -18.10
C ALA A 43 5.07 12.14 -17.24
N GLY A 44 5.36 13.40 -16.94
CA GLY A 44 6.53 13.82 -16.15
C GLY A 44 7.88 13.56 -16.82
N GLY A 45 7.92 13.43 -18.16
CA GLY A 45 9.16 13.14 -18.86
C GLY A 45 9.09 13.11 -20.39
N ALA A 46 10.12 12.53 -21.00
CA ALA A 46 10.18 12.22 -22.42
C ALA A 46 11.00 10.95 -22.70
N VAL A 47 10.70 10.28 -23.81
CA VAL A 47 11.51 9.21 -24.38
C VAL A 47 12.27 9.78 -25.58
N VAL A 48 13.60 9.73 -25.52
CA VAL A 48 14.48 10.20 -26.60
C VAL A 48 15.01 8.99 -27.36
N PHE A 49 14.58 8.83 -28.60
CA PHE A 49 15.08 7.81 -29.51
C PHE A 49 16.27 8.34 -30.30
N TYR A 50 17.32 7.55 -30.40
CA TYR A 50 18.56 7.94 -31.06
C TYR A 50 19.20 6.80 -31.83
N ARG A 51 20.03 7.16 -32.80
CA ARG A 51 20.96 6.26 -33.46
C ARG A 51 22.37 6.47 -32.91
N ILE A 52 23.00 5.36 -32.58
CA ILE A 52 24.36 5.28 -32.10
C ILE A 52 25.35 5.53 -33.27
N PRO A 53 26.46 6.26 -33.05
CA PRO A 53 27.53 6.41 -34.05
C PRO A 53 28.17 5.06 -34.39
N ASP A 54 28.61 4.89 -35.63
CA ASP A 54 29.21 3.65 -36.16
C ASP A 54 30.67 3.48 -35.65
N VAL A 55 30.82 3.20 -34.36
CA VAL A 55 32.09 2.96 -33.67
C VAL A 55 32.04 1.62 -32.93
N SER A 56 33.08 0.80 -33.09
CA SER A 56 33.13 -0.56 -32.53
C SER A 56 33.34 -0.60 -31.01
N ASP A 57 33.66 0.54 -30.38
CA ASP A 57 34.08 0.61 -28.97
C ASP A 57 33.07 1.27 -28.03
N LEU A 58 31.83 1.54 -28.46
CA LEU A 58 30.85 2.21 -27.61
C LEU A 58 30.46 1.34 -26.40
N LEU A 59 30.30 1.99 -25.25
CA LEU A 59 29.84 1.42 -23.99
C LEU A 59 28.38 1.74 -23.72
N SER A 60 28.01 3.02 -23.78
CA SER A 60 26.69 3.52 -23.41
C SER A 60 26.37 4.87 -24.03
N VAL A 61 25.10 5.25 -23.95
CA VAL A 61 24.63 6.62 -24.16
C VAL A 61 24.13 7.16 -22.84
N LYS A 62 24.48 8.42 -22.54
CA LYS A 62 24.08 9.12 -21.32
C LYS A 62 23.37 10.41 -21.66
N ALA A 63 22.28 10.71 -20.98
CA ALA A 63 21.68 12.03 -20.94
C ALA A 63 21.93 12.70 -19.58
N VAL A 64 22.20 14.00 -19.59
CA VAL A 64 22.27 14.85 -18.40
C VAL A 64 21.22 15.95 -18.53
N TYR A 65 20.39 16.12 -17.52
CA TYR A 65 19.29 17.10 -17.50
C TYR A 65 19.04 17.63 -16.10
N THR A 66 18.29 18.73 -16.00
CA THR A 66 17.89 19.34 -14.73
C THR A 66 16.38 19.26 -14.63
N ILE A 67 15.86 18.65 -13.55
CA ILE A 67 14.42 18.52 -13.31
C ILE A 67 13.84 19.77 -12.65
N THR A 68 12.51 19.83 -12.52
CA THR A 68 11.75 21.00 -12.05
C THR A 68 12.23 21.57 -10.72
N ASN A 69 12.71 20.73 -9.80
CA ASN A 69 13.24 21.16 -8.50
C ASN A 69 14.71 21.61 -8.53
N GLY A 70 15.33 21.70 -9.70
CA GLY A 70 16.73 22.13 -9.89
C GLY A 70 17.77 21.03 -9.72
N GLN A 71 17.37 19.79 -9.38
CA GLN A 71 18.32 18.68 -9.27
C GLN A 71 18.82 18.23 -10.64
N LYS A 72 20.13 17.94 -10.72
CA LYS A 72 20.73 17.31 -11.89
C LYS A 72 20.50 15.80 -11.86
N ARG A 73 20.09 15.26 -13.01
CA ARG A 73 19.79 13.85 -13.22
C ARG A 73 20.59 13.33 -14.39
N GLU A 74 20.88 12.04 -14.34
CA GLU A 74 21.48 11.30 -15.44
C GLU A 74 20.58 10.12 -15.81
N ALA A 75 20.39 9.90 -17.10
CA ALA A 75 19.81 8.68 -17.64
C ALA A 75 20.88 7.96 -18.47
N ASN A 76 21.00 6.64 -18.31
CA ASN A 76 22.01 5.85 -19.00
C ASN A 76 21.34 4.67 -19.72
N ALA A 77 21.75 4.44 -20.96
CA ALA A 77 21.30 3.36 -21.80
C ALA A 77 22.52 2.60 -22.32
N SER A 78 22.43 1.27 -22.35
CA SER A 78 23.52 0.44 -22.82
C SER A 78 23.72 0.61 -24.33
N TYR A 79 24.85 0.13 -24.88
CA TYR A 79 25.04 0.05 -26.33
C TYR A 79 23.92 -0.71 -27.07
N TYR A 80 23.19 -1.58 -26.39
CA TYR A 80 22.12 -2.37 -27.00
C TYR A 80 20.78 -1.62 -27.09
N ASP A 81 20.67 -0.46 -26.43
CA ASP A 81 19.47 0.35 -26.37
C ASP A 81 19.59 1.59 -27.27
N ASN A 82 18.49 1.90 -27.96
CA ASN A 82 18.37 3.04 -28.87
C ASN A 82 17.48 4.16 -28.32
N HIS A 83 17.17 4.14 -27.02
CA HIS A 83 16.37 5.18 -26.39
C HIS A 83 16.78 5.42 -24.93
N LEU A 84 16.46 6.61 -24.45
CA LEU A 84 16.61 7.04 -23.06
C LEU A 84 15.29 7.59 -22.55
N ILE A 85 14.95 7.27 -21.30
CA ILE A 85 13.82 7.87 -20.60
C ILE A 85 14.36 8.99 -19.72
N LEU A 86 13.83 10.20 -19.92
CA LEU A 86 14.12 11.39 -19.12
C LEU A 86 12.90 11.64 -18.24
N ASP A 87 13.02 11.45 -16.92
CA ASP A 87 11.90 11.45 -15.98
C ASP A 87 12.12 12.38 -14.77
N GLY A 88 11.07 12.60 -13.98
CA GLY A 88 11.13 13.40 -12.76
C GLY A 88 10.76 14.87 -12.91
N PHE A 89 10.13 15.23 -14.04
CA PHE A 89 9.60 16.57 -14.25
C PHE A 89 8.20 16.69 -13.65
N ALA A 90 7.95 17.75 -12.88
CA ALA A 90 6.67 18.03 -12.25
C ALA A 90 5.84 19.09 -13.01
N ASP A 91 6.45 19.80 -13.95
CA ASP A 91 5.82 20.84 -14.77
C ASP A 91 5.55 20.39 -16.22
N THR A 92 5.04 21.30 -17.06
CA THR A 92 4.74 21.08 -18.49
C THR A 92 5.44 22.12 -19.37
N LEU A 93 6.60 22.61 -18.94
CA LEU A 93 7.42 23.61 -19.65
C LEU A 93 8.42 22.94 -20.61
N GLU A 94 8.97 23.69 -21.56
CA GLU A 94 10.06 23.19 -22.40
C GLU A 94 11.34 23.02 -21.58
N HIS A 95 11.96 21.84 -21.69
CA HIS A 95 13.22 21.49 -21.06
C HIS A 95 14.26 21.07 -22.10
N GLU A 96 15.52 21.09 -21.70
CA GLU A 96 16.65 20.66 -22.51
C GLU A 96 17.50 19.63 -21.76
N ALA A 97 17.88 18.56 -22.47
CA ALA A 97 18.86 17.58 -22.01
C ALA A 97 20.07 17.54 -22.95
N GLN A 98 21.22 17.12 -22.42
CA GLN A 98 22.45 16.92 -23.18
C GLN A 98 22.75 15.44 -23.27
N LEU A 99 22.79 14.90 -24.50
CA LEU A 99 23.13 13.50 -24.75
C LEU A 99 24.60 13.34 -25.14
N PHE A 100 25.20 12.25 -24.68
CA PHE A 100 26.60 11.90 -24.88
C PHE A 100 26.74 10.42 -25.23
N ALA A 101 27.58 10.11 -26.20
CA ALA A 101 28.09 8.76 -26.43
C ALA A 101 29.32 8.53 -25.54
N ILE A 102 29.40 7.39 -24.86
CA ILE A 102 30.51 7.00 -23.98
C ILE A 102 31.15 5.74 -24.54
N SER A 103 32.47 5.76 -24.78
CA SER A 103 33.22 4.59 -25.23
C SER A 103 33.67 3.69 -24.06
N ARG A 104 34.12 2.48 -24.38
CA ARG A 104 34.68 1.52 -23.39
C ARG A 104 35.98 1.99 -22.76
N SER A 105 36.66 2.97 -23.37
CA SER A 105 37.81 3.68 -22.80
C SER A 105 37.40 4.90 -21.94
N GLN A 106 36.10 5.07 -21.66
CA GLN A 106 35.51 6.18 -20.91
C GLN A 106 35.69 7.57 -21.57
N GLN A 107 35.92 7.63 -22.88
CA GLN A 107 35.88 8.89 -23.62
C GLN A 107 34.43 9.29 -23.89
N ILE A 108 34.16 10.60 -23.86
CA ILE A 108 32.82 11.19 -23.98
C ILE A 108 32.75 12.02 -25.26
N SER A 109 31.70 11.83 -26.07
CA SER A 109 31.46 12.64 -27.28
C SER A 109 31.21 14.11 -26.96
N ASP A 110 31.13 14.95 -28.01
CA ASP A 110 30.49 16.25 -27.86
C ASP A 110 29.00 16.09 -27.49
N PRO A 111 28.43 17.06 -26.74
CA PRO A 111 27.02 17.01 -26.34
C PRO A 111 26.10 17.24 -27.54
N VAL A 112 24.96 16.54 -27.53
CA VAL A 112 23.84 16.80 -28.43
C VAL A 112 22.65 17.31 -27.61
N PRO A 113 22.23 18.58 -27.80
CA PRO A 113 21.06 19.10 -27.10
C PRO A 113 19.78 18.50 -27.66
N VAL A 114 18.87 18.12 -26.77
CA VAL A 114 17.52 17.70 -27.12
C VAL A 114 16.51 18.48 -26.30
N LYS A 115 15.50 19.04 -26.98
CA LYS A 115 14.41 19.78 -26.36
C LYS A 115 13.14 18.93 -26.33
N PHE A 116 12.39 19.05 -25.25
CA PHE A 116 11.13 18.34 -25.07
C PHE A 116 10.20 19.08 -24.11
N THR A 117 8.92 18.73 -24.12
CA THR A 117 7.92 19.29 -23.22
C THR A 117 7.15 18.13 -22.59
N PRO A 118 7.39 17.79 -21.31
CA PRO A 118 6.75 16.65 -20.69
C PRO A 118 5.23 16.84 -20.62
N PHE A 119 4.50 15.72 -20.70
CA PHE A 119 3.10 15.74 -20.31
C PHE A 119 2.99 15.89 -18.81
N GLU A 120 1.79 16.24 -18.38
CA GLU A 120 1.48 16.44 -16.99
C GLU A 120 1.91 15.24 -16.11
N SER A 121 2.56 15.54 -14.99
CA SER A 121 3.18 14.51 -14.15
C SER A 121 2.14 13.63 -13.44
N PRO A 122 2.47 12.35 -13.15
CA PRO A 122 1.61 11.50 -12.33
C PRO A 122 1.32 12.09 -10.95
N LEU A 123 2.29 12.79 -10.35
CA LEU A 123 2.13 13.51 -9.09
C LEU A 123 1.02 14.57 -9.18
N SER A 124 1.05 15.41 -10.23
CA SER A 124 0.06 16.48 -10.44
C SER A 124 -1.34 15.91 -10.72
N LYS A 125 -1.43 14.89 -11.59
CA LYS A 125 -2.69 14.19 -11.87
C LYS A 125 -3.30 13.59 -10.62
N THR A 126 -2.49 12.88 -9.83
CA THR A 126 -2.92 12.24 -8.58
C THR A 126 -3.40 13.28 -7.57
N THR A 127 -2.62 14.35 -7.37
CA THR A 127 -2.94 15.46 -6.45
C THR A 127 -4.33 16.04 -6.71
N ARG A 128 -4.72 16.24 -7.98
CA ARG A 128 -6.05 16.79 -8.32
C ARG A 128 -7.21 15.82 -8.12
N SER A 129 -6.94 14.52 -8.04
CA SER A 129 -7.97 13.50 -7.82
C SER A 129 -8.27 13.24 -6.34
N VAL A 130 -7.47 13.83 -5.43
CA VAL A 130 -7.60 13.59 -4.00
C VAL A 130 -8.95 14.08 -3.49
N SER A 131 -9.65 13.20 -2.78
CA SER A 131 -10.83 13.54 -1.96
C SER A 131 -10.53 13.21 -0.51
N ILE A 132 -10.98 14.09 0.39
CA ILE A 132 -10.90 13.93 1.85
C ILE A 132 -12.29 14.18 2.42
N GLU A 133 -12.93 13.12 2.91
CA GLU A 133 -14.31 13.16 3.40
C GLU A 133 -14.40 12.70 4.87
N PRO A 134 -15.40 13.18 5.63
CA PRO A 134 -15.71 12.63 6.94
C PRO A 134 -15.98 11.12 6.88
N ASP A 135 -15.42 10.38 7.83
CA ASP A 135 -15.77 8.98 8.05
C ASP A 135 -15.91 8.67 9.55
N TYR A 136 -16.43 7.50 9.87
CA TYR A 136 -16.59 7.03 11.25
C TYR A 136 -15.25 7.02 12.01
N GLY A 137 -15.17 7.83 13.06
CA GLY A 137 -13.96 7.97 13.87
C GLY A 137 -12.78 8.63 13.15
N GLY A 138 -12.95 9.25 11.97
CA GLY A 138 -11.90 10.07 11.36
C GLY A 138 -12.20 10.58 9.96
N ALA A 139 -11.28 10.34 9.03
CA ALA A 139 -11.33 10.86 7.66
C ALA A 139 -10.97 9.78 6.64
N ALA A 140 -11.79 9.67 5.59
CA ALA A 140 -11.54 8.84 4.43
C ALA A 140 -10.85 9.67 3.35
N PHE A 141 -9.75 9.14 2.83
CA PHE A 141 -8.94 9.67 1.75
C PHE A 141 -9.10 8.76 0.55
N SER A 142 -9.28 9.35 -0.63
CA SER A 142 -9.27 8.60 -1.89
C SER A 142 -8.55 9.37 -2.98
N TRP A 143 -7.92 8.65 -3.91
CA TRP A 143 -7.21 9.22 -5.05
C TRP A 143 -7.05 8.23 -6.20
N ILE A 144 -6.73 8.77 -7.38
CA ILE A 144 -6.50 8.06 -8.63
C ILE A 144 -5.08 8.36 -9.14
N ASN A 145 -4.25 7.33 -9.24
CA ASN A 145 -2.91 7.32 -9.81
C ASN A 145 -2.92 6.55 -11.15
N ALA A 146 -3.53 7.16 -12.17
CA ALA A 146 -3.81 6.53 -13.47
C ALA A 146 -2.55 6.03 -14.21
N ASP A 147 -1.37 6.57 -13.92
CA ASP A 147 -0.10 6.13 -14.52
C ASP A 147 0.59 5.02 -13.72
N SER A 148 -0.01 4.58 -12.61
CA SER A 148 0.60 3.60 -11.67
C SER A 148 2.01 4.00 -11.23
N ALA A 149 2.27 5.31 -11.11
CA ALA A 149 3.57 5.82 -10.71
C ALA A 149 3.85 5.49 -9.24
N SER A 150 5.11 5.30 -8.88
CA SER A 150 5.49 5.08 -7.48
C SER A 150 5.44 6.40 -6.72
N LEU A 151 4.38 6.60 -5.92
CA LEU A 151 4.14 7.82 -5.14
C LEU A 151 4.07 7.52 -3.64
N THR A 152 4.49 8.48 -2.83
CA THR A 152 4.41 8.44 -1.37
C THR A 152 3.28 9.34 -0.89
N PHE A 153 2.51 8.85 0.08
CA PHE A 153 1.32 9.49 0.63
C PHE A 153 1.50 9.70 2.13
N ASP A 154 1.63 10.95 2.54
CA ASP A 154 1.74 11.36 3.93
C ASP A 154 0.38 11.88 4.40
N LEU A 155 -0.27 11.16 5.29
CA LEU A 155 -1.52 11.57 5.90
C LEU A 155 -1.21 12.29 7.22
N LEU A 156 -1.75 13.50 7.36
CA LEU A 156 -1.45 14.39 8.47
C LEU A 156 -2.71 14.83 9.21
N THR A 157 -2.55 15.05 10.52
CA THR A 157 -3.57 15.69 11.37
C THR A 157 -2.86 16.32 12.58
N PRO A 158 -3.45 17.35 13.23
CA PRO A 158 -2.87 17.94 14.43
C PRO A 158 -2.67 16.94 15.56
N ASP A 159 -1.55 17.06 16.27
CA ASP A 159 -1.30 16.45 17.57
C ASP A 159 -2.12 17.14 18.68
N ARG A 160 -1.91 16.73 19.94
CA ARG A 160 -2.59 17.35 21.10
C ARG A 160 -2.23 18.82 21.33
N ASN A 161 -1.12 19.29 20.76
CA ASN A 161 -0.65 20.67 20.87
C ASN A 161 -1.09 21.52 19.67
N GLY A 162 -1.80 20.94 18.70
CA GLY A 162 -2.23 21.62 17.47
C GLY A 162 -1.21 21.60 16.33
N ASN A 163 -0.07 20.93 16.49
CA ASN A 163 0.95 20.84 15.43
C ASN A 163 0.58 19.73 14.44
N MET A 164 0.59 20.03 13.14
CA MET A 164 0.41 19.01 12.11
C MET A 164 1.52 17.96 12.21
N GLN A 165 1.14 16.68 12.27
CA GLN A 165 2.06 15.55 12.29
C GLN A 165 1.62 14.50 11.28
N THR A 166 2.60 13.80 10.70
CA THR A 166 2.35 12.61 9.89
C THR A 166 1.89 11.48 10.80
N VAL A 167 0.65 11.05 10.63
CA VAL A 167 0.09 9.91 11.36
C VAL A 167 0.27 8.61 10.60
N THR A 168 0.41 8.68 9.28
CA THR A 168 0.63 7.54 8.42
C THR A 168 1.38 7.99 7.17
N ILE A 169 2.33 7.16 6.74
CA ILE A 169 3.08 7.31 5.51
C ILE A 169 3.12 5.96 4.82
N PHE A 170 2.88 5.93 3.51
CA PHE A 170 3.14 4.74 2.71
C PHE A 170 3.38 5.08 1.24
N GLN A 171 4.06 4.17 0.57
CA GLN A 171 4.30 4.23 -0.87
C GLN A 171 3.33 3.29 -1.60
N SER A 172 2.78 3.73 -2.72
CA SER A 172 1.85 2.94 -3.54
C SER A 172 2.02 3.24 -5.02
N TYR A 173 1.72 2.22 -5.84
CA TYR A 173 1.62 2.30 -7.30
C TYR A 173 0.22 1.89 -7.79
N LYS A 174 -0.73 1.67 -6.87
CA LYS A 174 -2.10 1.27 -7.22
C LYS A 174 -2.83 2.42 -7.91
N ASP A 175 -3.60 2.08 -8.95
CA ASP A 175 -4.42 3.02 -9.72
C ASP A 175 -5.46 3.74 -8.85
N THR A 176 -6.24 3.02 -8.04
CA THR A 176 -7.19 3.64 -7.11
C THR A 176 -6.91 3.17 -5.69
N VAL A 177 -6.93 4.10 -4.73
CA VAL A 177 -6.74 3.81 -3.31
C VAL A 177 -7.80 4.53 -2.51
N ASP A 178 -8.40 3.79 -1.57
CA ASP A 178 -9.18 4.34 -0.47
C ASP A 178 -8.44 4.01 0.84
N TYR A 179 -8.25 5.01 1.70
CA TYR A 179 -7.58 4.86 2.97
C TYR A 179 -8.29 5.68 4.04
N THR A 180 -8.53 5.10 5.22
CA THR A 180 -9.19 5.82 6.32
C THR A 180 -8.27 5.87 7.53
N ILE A 181 -8.11 7.06 8.12
CA ILE A 181 -7.52 7.19 9.45
C ILE A 181 -8.65 7.31 10.46
N ARG A 182 -8.50 6.62 11.59
CA ARG A 182 -9.52 6.51 12.64
C ARG A 182 -8.96 6.87 14.01
N GLY A 183 -9.83 6.86 15.03
CA GLY A 183 -9.47 7.14 16.43
C GLY A 183 -9.64 8.61 16.83
N TYR A 184 -10.42 9.38 16.08
CA TYR A 184 -10.66 10.79 16.30
C TYR A 184 -12.11 11.05 16.70
N LEU A 185 -12.29 11.92 17.71
CA LEU A 185 -13.60 12.39 18.15
C LEU A 185 -14.31 13.17 17.03
N PRO A 186 -15.66 13.22 17.05
CA PRO A 186 -16.46 13.99 16.10
C PRO A 186 -16.47 15.48 16.46
N GLU A 187 -15.27 16.06 16.42
CA GLU A 187 -15.01 17.48 16.59
C GLU A 187 -14.30 17.99 15.33
N PRO A 188 -14.51 19.27 14.93
CA PRO A 188 -13.81 19.84 13.78
C PRO A 188 -12.30 19.67 13.88
N ARG A 189 -11.70 19.05 12.85
CA ARG A 189 -10.27 18.71 12.80
C ARG A 189 -9.73 18.86 11.38
N VAL A 190 -8.49 19.32 11.28
CA VAL A 190 -7.75 19.36 10.02
C VAL A 190 -7.22 17.97 9.70
N PHE A 191 -7.52 17.49 8.50
CA PHE A 191 -6.96 16.27 7.93
C PHE A 191 -6.32 16.64 6.60
N GLY A 192 -5.05 16.29 6.42
CA GLY A 192 -4.27 16.68 5.27
C GLY A 192 -3.59 15.51 4.59
N LEU A 193 -3.31 15.66 3.30
CA LEU A 193 -2.51 14.73 2.51
C LEU A 193 -1.39 15.49 1.81
N ILE A 194 -0.16 14.98 1.90
CA ILE A 194 0.93 15.40 1.03
C ILE A 194 1.27 14.22 0.12
N VAL A 195 1.36 14.46 -1.18
CA VAL A 195 1.80 13.47 -2.16
C VAL A 195 3.21 13.86 -2.62
N SER A 196 4.10 12.88 -2.74
CA SER A 196 5.45 13.10 -3.26
C SER A 196 5.91 11.97 -4.18
N ASP A 197 6.85 12.27 -5.06
CA ASP A 197 7.48 11.29 -5.95
C ASP A 197 8.90 10.93 -5.49
N ASN A 198 9.52 9.98 -6.19
CA ASN A 198 10.90 9.55 -5.90
C ASN A 198 11.97 10.50 -6.48
N TYR A 199 11.57 11.62 -7.06
CA TYR A 199 12.44 12.62 -7.68
C TYR A 199 12.59 13.89 -6.81
N GLY A 200 11.94 13.90 -5.65
CA GLY A 200 11.97 15.02 -4.71
C GLY A 200 10.98 16.12 -5.06
N ASN A 201 9.96 15.83 -5.87
CA ASN A 201 8.82 16.72 -6.06
C ASN A 201 7.72 16.35 -5.05
N SER A 202 6.97 17.35 -4.60
CA SER A 202 5.88 17.17 -3.66
C SER A 202 4.77 18.19 -3.88
N SER A 203 3.53 17.82 -3.57
CA SER A 203 2.41 18.73 -3.51
C SER A 203 2.51 19.66 -2.29
N GLU A 204 1.77 20.76 -2.31
CA GLU A 204 1.35 21.38 -1.05
C GLU A 204 0.46 20.42 -0.24
N MET A 205 0.19 20.74 1.02
CA MET A 205 -0.75 19.98 1.82
C MET A 205 -2.16 20.15 1.27
N ILE A 206 -2.73 19.06 0.79
CA ILE A 206 -4.11 18.98 0.30
C ILE A 206 -5.02 18.88 1.52
N LEU A 207 -6.05 19.73 1.56
CA LEU A 207 -7.03 19.81 2.64
C LEU A 207 -8.43 19.48 2.10
N PRO A 208 -9.40 19.11 2.96
CA PRO A 208 -10.80 19.09 2.57
C PRO A 208 -11.26 20.49 2.14
N PRO A 209 -12.39 20.61 1.39
CA PRO A 209 -12.85 21.89 0.83
C PRO A 209 -12.97 23.04 1.85
N ASP A 210 -13.40 22.74 3.07
CA ASP A 210 -13.57 23.71 4.16
C ASP A 210 -12.30 23.91 5.01
N GLY A 211 -11.16 23.32 4.62
CA GLY A 211 -9.89 23.31 5.35
C GLY A 211 -9.85 22.36 6.56
N GLN A 212 -11.02 21.96 7.06
CA GLN A 212 -11.22 20.99 8.13
C GLN A 212 -12.49 20.18 7.89
N LEU A 213 -12.66 19.07 8.60
CA LEU A 213 -13.90 18.30 8.60
C LEU A 213 -14.22 17.78 10.01
N THR A 214 -15.45 17.36 10.24
CA THR A 214 -15.87 16.75 11.52
C THR A 214 -16.09 15.25 11.28
N PRO A 215 -15.32 14.36 11.92
CA PRO A 215 -15.54 12.92 11.84
C PRO A 215 -16.95 12.51 12.24
N LEU A 216 -17.42 11.36 11.76
CA LEU A 216 -18.66 10.78 12.24
C LEU A 216 -18.40 10.07 13.57
N TRP A 217 -19.36 10.11 14.50
CA TRP A 217 -19.27 9.41 15.78
C TRP A 217 -19.13 7.89 15.58
N GLU A 218 -18.20 7.24 16.28
CA GLU A 218 -17.99 5.79 16.23
C GLU A 218 -17.67 5.26 17.63
N ASP A 219 -18.40 4.25 18.08
CA ASP A 219 -18.08 3.48 19.28
C ASP A 219 -17.71 2.03 18.94
N ARG A 220 -16.85 1.43 19.76
CA ARG A 220 -16.75 -0.03 19.84
C ARG A 220 -18.00 -0.54 20.54
N LEU A 221 -18.75 -1.41 19.86
CA LEU A 221 -20.00 -1.92 20.41
C LEU A 221 -19.72 -2.87 21.59
N ASP A 222 -20.55 -2.75 22.63
CA ASP A 222 -20.53 -3.62 23.80
C ASP A 222 -21.04 -5.01 23.44
N LYS A 223 -20.17 -6.02 23.59
CA LYS A 223 -20.45 -7.42 23.28
C LYS A 223 -21.37 -8.10 24.27
N SER A 224 -21.59 -7.51 25.46
CA SER A 224 -22.55 -8.05 26.43
C SER A 224 -23.99 -8.05 25.93
N PHE A 225 -24.30 -7.24 24.90
CA PHE A 225 -25.59 -7.29 24.20
C PHE A 225 -25.64 -8.33 23.09
N MET A 226 -24.49 -8.85 22.65
CA MET A 226 -24.37 -9.71 21.49
C MET A 226 -24.56 -11.18 21.83
N SER A 227 -25.03 -11.94 20.85
CA SER A 227 -25.09 -13.41 20.93
C SER A 227 -24.99 -14.03 19.54
N ILE A 228 -24.65 -15.32 19.49
CA ILE A 228 -24.72 -16.08 18.23
C ILE A 228 -26.16 -16.62 18.08
N ARG A 229 -26.81 -16.22 16.98
CA ARG A 229 -28.15 -16.69 16.61
C ARG A 229 -28.03 -17.90 15.70
N HIS A 230 -28.49 -19.05 16.14
CA HIS A 230 -28.51 -20.26 15.31
C HIS A 230 -29.75 -20.30 14.42
N LEU A 231 -29.55 -20.17 13.12
CA LEU A 231 -30.52 -20.54 12.09
C LEU A 231 -30.31 -22.00 11.68
N ASP A 232 -31.34 -22.65 11.12
CA ASP A 232 -31.32 -24.08 10.82
C ASP A 232 -30.23 -24.48 9.80
N ASN A 233 -29.79 -23.54 8.97
CA ASN A 233 -28.71 -23.73 8.00
C ASN A 233 -27.39 -23.06 8.40
N ASP A 234 -27.27 -22.56 9.64
CA ASP A 234 -25.99 -22.10 10.16
C ASP A 234 -25.12 -23.28 10.63
N THR A 235 -23.81 -23.05 10.57
CA THR A 235 -22.78 -23.96 11.04
C THR A 235 -22.44 -23.61 12.49
N TYR A 236 -22.53 -24.59 13.38
CA TYR A 236 -22.03 -24.45 14.74
C TYR A 236 -20.51 -24.28 14.73
N MET A 237 -20.00 -23.26 15.42
CA MET A 237 -18.57 -22.97 15.53
C MET A 237 -17.96 -23.62 16.79
N THR A 238 -18.46 -24.80 17.14
CA THR A 238 -18.12 -25.55 18.36
C THR A 238 -17.24 -26.78 18.13
N GLY A 239 -16.59 -26.88 16.98
CA GLY A 239 -15.71 -27.99 16.63
C GLY A 239 -14.61 -28.17 17.68
N TRP A 240 -14.19 -29.41 17.96
CA TRP A 240 -13.11 -29.72 18.91
C TRP A 240 -13.27 -29.12 20.33
N GLY A 241 -14.50 -28.84 20.77
CA GLY A 241 -14.77 -28.30 22.11
C GLY A 241 -14.63 -26.78 22.22
N PHE A 242 -14.41 -26.09 21.10
CA PHE A 242 -14.56 -24.64 21.00
C PHE A 242 -16.05 -24.24 21.13
N LYS A 243 -16.31 -22.94 21.14
CA LYS A 243 -17.65 -22.39 21.39
C LYS A 243 -17.97 -21.26 20.40
N ASP A 244 -19.26 -21.10 20.10
CA ASP A 244 -19.74 -20.01 19.26
C ASP A 244 -19.46 -18.64 19.90
N GLU A 245 -19.60 -18.53 21.22
CA GLU A 245 -19.40 -17.29 21.97
C GLU A 245 -17.95 -16.78 21.91
N PHE A 246 -16.99 -17.67 21.65
CA PHE A 246 -15.58 -17.30 21.48
C PHE A 246 -15.33 -16.41 20.28
N LEU A 247 -16.30 -16.22 19.38
CA LEU A 247 -16.19 -15.26 18.28
C LEU A 247 -16.40 -13.80 18.74
N ILE A 248 -16.92 -13.58 19.94
CA ILE A 248 -17.38 -12.29 20.47
C ILE A 248 -17.13 -12.19 22.00
N ASP A 249 -16.06 -12.78 22.53
CA ASP A 249 -15.78 -12.82 23.98
C ASP A 249 -14.66 -11.87 24.45
N ASP A 250 -14.09 -11.07 23.54
CA ASP A 250 -12.94 -10.20 23.77
C ASP A 250 -11.62 -10.91 24.13
N ASP A 251 -11.51 -12.23 23.92
CA ASP A 251 -10.31 -13.02 24.17
C ASP A 251 -9.68 -13.55 22.87
N LEU A 252 -8.57 -12.95 22.45
CA LEU A 252 -7.87 -13.36 21.23
C LEU A 252 -7.18 -14.73 21.31
N SER A 253 -7.19 -15.38 22.48
CA SER A 253 -6.65 -16.72 22.69
C SER A 253 -7.68 -17.83 22.52
N THR A 254 -8.97 -17.51 22.54
CA THR A 254 -10.07 -18.42 22.20
C THR A 254 -10.41 -18.28 20.71
N ILE A 255 -11.17 -19.26 20.18
CA ILE A 255 -11.62 -19.23 18.78
C ILE A 255 -12.99 -19.88 18.65
N GLY A 256 -13.80 -19.39 17.71
CA GLY A 256 -14.84 -20.22 17.09
C GLY A 256 -14.23 -21.12 16.02
N HIS A 257 -14.68 -22.37 15.93
CA HIS A 257 -14.15 -23.34 14.97
C HIS A 257 -15.26 -24.21 14.37
N SER A 258 -15.42 -24.20 13.04
CA SER A 258 -16.40 -25.05 12.36
C SER A 258 -15.92 -26.51 12.30
N PRO A 259 -16.79 -27.54 12.30
CA PRO A 259 -16.38 -28.96 12.20
C PRO A 259 -15.59 -29.30 10.93
N ASN A 260 -14.93 -30.46 10.89
CA ASN A 260 -14.32 -30.95 9.65
C ASN A 260 -15.33 -31.05 8.50
N ASN A 261 -14.91 -30.68 7.28
CA ASN A 261 -15.71 -30.75 6.05
C ASN A 261 -17.02 -29.94 6.12
N SER A 262 -16.97 -28.77 6.76
CA SER A 262 -18.13 -27.91 6.98
C SER A 262 -18.15 -26.66 6.10
N LEU A 263 -17.15 -26.44 5.22
CA LEU A 263 -17.26 -25.33 4.27
C LEU A 263 -18.19 -25.70 3.10
N PRO A 264 -19.09 -24.79 2.66
CA PRO A 264 -19.25 -23.43 3.14
C PRO A 264 -19.89 -23.37 4.53
N ALA A 265 -19.31 -22.54 5.41
CA ALA A 265 -19.79 -22.36 6.79
C ALA A 265 -20.42 -20.98 6.95
N SER A 266 -21.52 -20.88 7.69
CA SER A 266 -22.13 -19.59 8.02
C SER A 266 -22.55 -19.51 9.47
N PHE A 267 -22.57 -18.31 10.03
CA PHE A 267 -23.16 -18.05 11.34
C PHE A 267 -23.74 -16.64 11.38
N THR A 268 -24.71 -16.44 12.27
CA THR A 268 -25.41 -15.16 12.43
C THR A 268 -25.11 -14.57 13.81
N VAL A 269 -24.68 -13.31 13.84
CA VAL A 269 -24.51 -12.54 15.07
C VAL A 269 -25.77 -11.68 15.29
N ASP A 270 -26.41 -11.82 16.45
CA ASP A 270 -27.37 -10.85 16.97
C ASP A 270 -26.58 -9.79 17.74
N LEU A 271 -26.64 -8.53 17.31
CA LEU A 271 -25.98 -7.40 17.96
C LEU A 271 -26.71 -6.95 19.24
N GLY A 272 -27.85 -7.55 19.56
CA GLY A 272 -28.71 -7.23 20.70
C GLY A 272 -29.69 -6.08 20.45
N GLN A 273 -29.31 -5.14 19.59
CA GLN A 273 -30.07 -3.95 19.25
C GLN A 273 -29.79 -3.49 17.82
N LYS A 274 -30.59 -2.56 17.29
CA LYS A 274 -30.33 -1.95 15.97
C LYS A 274 -29.12 -1.04 16.07
N VAL A 275 -28.19 -1.18 15.13
CA VAL A 275 -26.92 -0.45 15.10
C VAL A 275 -26.67 0.08 13.70
N LYS A 276 -26.30 1.36 13.61
CA LYS A 276 -25.65 1.91 12.43
C LYS A 276 -24.18 1.48 12.43
N LEU A 277 -23.89 0.33 11.80
CA LEU A 277 -22.54 -0.22 11.75
C LEU A 277 -21.60 0.64 10.89
N SER A 278 -20.39 0.87 11.39
CA SER A 278 -19.32 1.54 10.67
C SER A 278 -18.30 0.54 10.13
N ARG A 279 -17.85 -0.41 10.94
CA ARG A 279 -16.87 -1.45 10.56
C ARG A 279 -16.94 -2.69 11.44
N VAL A 280 -16.33 -3.76 10.95
CA VAL A 280 -16.01 -4.95 11.72
C VAL A 280 -14.52 -5.23 11.62
N VAL A 281 -13.91 -5.60 12.75
CA VAL A 281 -12.52 -6.05 12.82
C VAL A 281 -12.53 -7.55 13.11
N ALA A 282 -11.97 -8.33 12.19
CA ALA A 282 -11.85 -9.78 12.31
C ALA A 282 -10.44 -10.18 12.71
N HIS A 283 -10.28 -10.94 13.79
CA HIS A 283 -8.99 -11.42 14.27
C HIS A 283 -8.80 -12.87 13.86
N GLN A 284 -7.67 -13.16 13.23
CA GLN A 284 -7.25 -14.52 12.91
C GLN A 284 -6.87 -15.25 14.19
N ARG A 285 -7.06 -16.58 14.19
CA ARG A 285 -6.44 -17.47 15.17
C ARG A 285 -4.93 -17.35 15.06
N LEU A 286 -4.27 -17.06 16.17
CA LEU A 286 -2.83 -17.29 16.30
C LEU A 286 -2.60 -18.78 16.59
N PHE A 287 -1.98 -19.51 15.65
CA PHE A 287 -1.72 -20.94 15.80
C PHE A 287 -0.27 -21.27 15.48
N ASN A 288 0.42 -21.92 16.43
CA ASN A 288 1.86 -22.18 16.37
C ASN A 288 2.65 -20.90 16.03
N ASP A 289 2.37 -19.82 16.76
CA ASP A 289 2.99 -18.50 16.62
C ASP A 289 2.87 -17.86 15.24
N GLN A 290 1.87 -18.27 14.45
CA GLN A 290 1.68 -17.79 13.09
C GLN A 290 0.20 -17.51 12.76
N TYR A 291 -0.03 -16.43 12.00
CA TYR A 291 -1.28 -16.10 11.30
C TYR A 291 -1.22 -16.54 9.83
N PHE A 292 -2.30 -16.33 9.06
CA PHE A 292 -2.35 -16.65 7.63
C PHE A 292 -2.02 -18.12 7.32
N ASN A 293 -2.43 -19.02 8.20
CA ASN A 293 -2.20 -20.46 8.10
C ASN A 293 -3.46 -21.26 8.42
N HIS A 294 -3.43 -22.56 8.11
CA HIS A 294 -4.44 -23.53 8.54
C HIS A 294 -5.89 -23.09 8.21
N ASN A 295 -6.78 -23.06 9.21
CA ASN A 295 -8.19 -22.74 9.07
C ASN A 295 -8.50 -21.24 9.15
N ASN A 296 -7.49 -20.37 9.19
CA ASN A 296 -7.71 -18.93 9.12
C ASN A 296 -8.29 -18.53 7.75
N PRO A 297 -9.27 -17.62 7.70
CA PRO A 297 -9.86 -17.17 6.44
C PRO A 297 -8.90 -16.28 5.62
N LYS A 298 -8.90 -16.49 4.30
CA LYS A 298 -8.42 -15.60 3.23
C LYS A 298 -9.49 -14.58 2.85
N PHE A 299 -10.74 -15.01 2.85
CA PHE A 299 -11.88 -14.13 2.59
C PHE A 299 -13.16 -14.70 3.18
N PHE A 300 -14.14 -13.83 3.37
CA PHE A 300 -15.50 -14.19 3.76
C PHE A 300 -16.46 -13.13 3.25
N GLU A 301 -17.75 -13.39 3.39
CA GLU A 301 -18.81 -12.48 2.95
C GLU A 301 -19.69 -12.11 4.14
N VAL A 302 -20.16 -10.87 4.13
CA VAL A 302 -21.01 -10.32 5.19
C VAL A 302 -22.34 -9.91 4.61
N TYR A 303 -23.41 -10.27 5.30
CA TYR A 303 -24.80 -10.10 4.88
C TYR A 303 -25.63 -9.41 5.96
N ARG A 304 -26.65 -8.67 5.53
CA ARG A 304 -27.74 -8.20 6.39
C ARG A 304 -29.07 -8.85 6.00
N PRO A 305 -30.03 -8.94 6.93
CA PRO A 305 -31.36 -9.36 6.55
C PRO A 305 -32.05 -8.30 5.69
N VAL A 306 -32.96 -8.79 4.83
CA VAL A 306 -33.86 -7.95 4.01
C VAL A 306 -35.15 -7.63 4.78
N LEU A 307 -35.51 -8.48 5.75
CA LEU A 307 -36.69 -8.36 6.60
C LEU A 307 -36.28 -8.03 8.05
N GLU A 308 -37.17 -7.41 8.82
CA GLU A 308 -36.88 -7.13 10.24
C GLU A 308 -36.90 -8.40 11.10
N GLU A 309 -37.83 -9.32 10.83
CA GLU A 309 -37.89 -10.62 11.49
C GLU A 309 -37.13 -11.67 10.68
N LEU A 310 -36.23 -12.39 11.36
CA LEU A 310 -35.47 -13.50 10.76
C LEU A 310 -36.31 -14.78 10.72
N SER A 311 -36.37 -15.39 9.55
CA SER A 311 -36.83 -16.78 9.40
C SER A 311 -35.85 -17.74 10.09
N GLN A 312 -36.36 -18.66 10.92
CA GLN A 312 -35.56 -19.70 11.56
C GLN A 312 -34.86 -20.61 10.52
N TYR A 313 -35.46 -20.78 9.35
CA TYR A 313 -34.89 -21.60 8.27
C TYR A 313 -33.62 -20.99 7.64
N GLY A 314 -33.40 -19.67 7.82
CA GLY A 314 -32.22 -18.97 7.33
C GLY A 314 -32.05 -18.96 5.80
N PHE A 315 -33.14 -18.91 5.03
CA PHE A 315 -33.10 -18.88 3.57
C PHE A 315 -32.23 -17.73 3.04
N TRP A 316 -31.30 -18.01 2.13
CA TRP A 316 -30.42 -16.99 1.55
C TRP A 316 -31.16 -15.88 0.78
N SER A 317 -32.41 -16.10 0.35
CA SER A 317 -33.28 -15.07 -0.22
C SER A 317 -33.60 -13.94 0.76
N ASP A 318 -33.53 -14.22 2.06
CA ASP A 318 -33.85 -13.27 3.12
C ASP A 318 -32.63 -12.42 3.50
N TRP A 319 -31.49 -12.62 2.82
CA TRP A 319 -30.21 -11.98 3.10
C TRP A 319 -29.70 -11.22 1.88
N ARG A 320 -29.19 -10.02 2.12
CA ARG A 320 -28.52 -9.21 1.11
C ARG A 320 -27.05 -9.06 1.46
N LYS A 321 -26.18 -9.43 0.52
CA LYS A 321 -24.74 -9.24 0.65
C LYS A 321 -24.42 -7.76 0.81
N ILE A 322 -23.60 -7.45 1.81
CA ILE A 322 -23.05 -6.12 2.08
C ILE A 322 -21.70 -6.01 1.39
N MET A 323 -20.78 -6.94 1.72
CA MET A 323 -19.38 -6.87 1.30
C MET A 323 -18.74 -8.24 1.21
N THR A 324 -17.66 -8.32 0.40
CA THR A 324 -16.67 -9.39 0.49
C THR A 324 -15.49 -8.84 1.29
N CYS A 325 -15.13 -9.53 2.36
CA CYS A 325 -14.00 -9.19 3.21
C CYS A 325 -12.80 -10.05 2.79
N THR A 326 -11.80 -9.45 2.13
CA THR A 326 -10.56 -10.14 1.75
C THR A 326 -9.43 -9.78 2.70
N ILE A 327 -8.83 -10.78 3.33
CA ILE A 327 -7.67 -10.63 4.20
C ILE A 327 -6.42 -10.66 3.33
N VAL A 328 -5.71 -9.53 3.29
CA VAL A 328 -4.51 -9.34 2.46
C VAL A 328 -3.28 -9.26 3.36
N LYS A 329 -2.22 -9.99 2.99
CA LYS A 329 -0.89 -9.82 3.61
C LYS A 329 -0.27 -8.51 3.12
N PRO A 330 0.11 -7.58 4.02
CA PRO A 330 0.85 -6.37 3.63
C PRO A 330 2.05 -6.64 2.72
N SER A 331 2.78 -7.73 2.96
CA SER A 331 3.94 -8.12 2.15
C SER A 331 3.62 -8.52 0.71
N GLY A 332 2.35 -8.83 0.41
CA GLY A 332 1.94 -9.38 -0.89
C GLY A 332 2.39 -10.82 -1.15
N LEU A 333 3.04 -11.49 -0.20
CA LEU A 333 3.47 -12.89 -0.36
C LEU A 333 2.26 -13.82 -0.59
N SER A 334 2.47 -14.88 -1.36
CA SER A 334 1.45 -15.92 -1.59
C SER A 334 1.49 -17.03 -0.54
N GLY A 335 0.51 -17.94 -0.56
CA GLY A 335 0.49 -19.11 0.33
C GLY A 335 0.54 -18.75 1.83
N THR A 336 1.17 -19.62 2.61
CA THR A 336 1.30 -19.49 4.08
C THR A 336 2.63 -18.90 4.53
N GLU A 337 3.41 -18.30 3.63
CA GLU A 337 4.62 -17.57 4.01
C GLU A 337 4.24 -16.23 4.64
N VAL A 338 4.90 -15.84 5.73
CA VAL A 338 4.52 -14.68 6.54
C VAL A 338 5.76 -13.91 6.96
N THR A 339 5.74 -12.59 6.79
CA THR A 339 6.79 -11.68 7.26
C THR A 339 6.47 -11.12 8.65
N ASN A 340 7.45 -10.49 9.29
CA ASN A 340 7.21 -9.73 10.54
C ASN A 340 6.25 -8.54 10.36
N GLU A 341 6.14 -8.00 9.15
CA GLU A 341 5.14 -6.98 8.84
C GLU A 341 3.73 -7.56 8.85
N ASP A 342 3.55 -8.71 8.17
CA ASP A 342 2.27 -9.42 8.15
C ASP A 342 1.82 -9.82 9.55
N MET A 343 2.73 -10.36 10.38
CA MET A 343 2.42 -10.73 11.76
C MET A 343 1.94 -9.52 12.59
N ARG A 344 2.63 -8.38 12.48
CA ARG A 344 2.25 -7.15 13.19
C ARG A 344 0.92 -6.57 12.72
N ALA A 345 0.62 -6.67 11.43
CA ALA A 345 -0.67 -6.25 10.89
C ALA A 345 -1.79 -7.17 11.37
N ALA A 346 -1.62 -8.50 11.27
CA ALA A 346 -2.64 -9.45 11.69
C ALA A 346 -2.92 -9.42 13.20
N ALA A 347 -1.93 -9.13 14.03
CA ALA A 347 -2.11 -8.96 15.48
C ALA A 347 -3.03 -7.79 15.85
N LYS A 348 -3.16 -6.78 14.98
CA LYS A 348 -4.10 -5.65 15.15
C LYS A 348 -5.52 -5.97 14.67
N GLY A 349 -5.72 -7.09 13.99
CA GLY A 349 -6.97 -7.46 13.32
C GLY A 349 -7.10 -6.93 11.90
N HIS A 350 -8.06 -7.49 11.16
CA HIS A 350 -8.36 -7.13 9.78
C HIS A 350 -9.66 -6.33 9.74
N GLU A 351 -9.56 -5.06 9.35
CA GLU A 351 -10.69 -4.14 9.34
C GLU A 351 -11.45 -4.17 8.01
N PHE A 352 -12.78 -4.17 8.10
CA PHE A 352 -13.69 -4.09 6.96
C PHE A 352 -14.78 -3.05 7.24
N SER A 353 -14.87 -2.03 6.38
CA SER A 353 -15.80 -0.91 6.54
C SER A 353 -17.16 -1.22 5.89
N PHE A 354 -18.24 -0.94 6.60
CA PHE A 354 -19.60 -1.01 6.06
C PHE A 354 -19.89 0.24 5.22
N PRO A 355 -20.73 0.14 4.17
CA PRO A 355 -21.16 1.32 3.41
C PRO A 355 -21.88 2.33 4.31
N ARG A 356 -21.50 3.61 4.25
CA ARG A 356 -22.14 4.68 5.04
C ARG A 356 -23.65 4.79 4.80
N THR A 357 -24.10 4.41 3.60
CA THR A 357 -25.51 4.39 3.18
C THR A 357 -26.29 3.18 3.68
N MET A 358 -25.65 2.23 4.37
CA MET A 358 -26.32 1.06 4.88
C MET A 358 -27.25 1.44 6.04
N GLU A 359 -28.53 1.06 5.95
CA GLU A 359 -29.47 1.23 7.05
C GLU A 359 -29.04 0.47 8.32
N PRO A 360 -29.43 0.93 9.52
CA PRO A 360 -29.19 0.23 10.77
C PRO A 360 -29.66 -1.22 10.76
N VAL A 361 -28.88 -2.12 11.36
CA VAL A 361 -29.19 -3.55 11.43
C VAL A 361 -29.00 -4.08 12.85
N ARG A 362 -29.78 -5.10 13.20
CA ARG A 362 -29.57 -5.89 14.43
C ARG A 362 -28.81 -7.18 14.18
N TYR A 363 -28.98 -7.77 13.00
CA TYR A 363 -28.36 -9.05 12.66
C TYR A 363 -27.35 -8.89 11.54
N VAL A 364 -26.21 -9.55 11.70
CA VAL A 364 -25.17 -9.65 10.67
C VAL A 364 -24.82 -11.11 10.47
N ARG A 365 -24.79 -11.57 9.23
CA ARG A 365 -24.49 -12.97 8.92
C ARG A 365 -23.20 -13.07 8.12
N PHE A 366 -22.36 -14.01 8.53
CA PHE A 366 -21.06 -14.28 7.92
C PHE A 366 -21.16 -15.57 7.12
N LEU A 367 -20.57 -15.58 5.92
CA LEU A 367 -20.44 -16.76 5.07
C LEU A 367 -18.97 -16.94 4.70
N PHE A 368 -18.45 -18.14 4.94
CA PHE A 368 -17.12 -18.59 4.59
C PHE A 368 -17.24 -19.63 3.48
N PRO A 369 -17.00 -19.26 2.20
CA PRO A 369 -17.14 -20.19 1.09
C PRO A 369 -16.11 -21.33 1.12
N SER A 370 -16.32 -22.39 0.34
CA SER A 370 -15.29 -23.42 0.13
C SER A 370 -14.01 -22.80 -0.47
N GLY A 371 -12.85 -23.28 -0.02
CA GLY A 371 -11.55 -22.76 -0.47
C GLY A 371 -11.15 -21.40 0.12
N SER A 372 -11.93 -20.89 1.08
CA SER A 372 -11.71 -19.59 1.71
C SER A 372 -10.60 -19.55 2.76
N THR A 373 -9.87 -20.64 3.04
CA THR A 373 -8.85 -20.68 4.10
C THR A 373 -7.42 -20.68 3.59
N TRP A 374 -6.48 -20.15 4.37
CA TRP A 374 -5.06 -20.08 4.02
C TRP A 374 -4.39 -21.44 3.89
N GLY A 375 -4.69 -22.39 4.77
CA GLY A 375 -4.15 -23.75 4.76
C GLY A 375 -4.84 -24.70 3.78
N ASN A 376 -5.78 -24.21 2.95
CA ASN A 376 -6.58 -25.01 2.02
C ASN A 376 -7.27 -26.22 2.68
N VAL A 377 -7.73 -26.03 3.92
CA VAL A 377 -8.51 -27.01 4.67
C VAL A 377 -10.01 -26.77 4.47
N ASN A 378 -10.85 -27.78 4.74
CA ASN A 378 -12.29 -27.74 4.49
C ASN A 378 -13.11 -27.38 5.74
N TYR A 379 -12.60 -26.46 6.56
CA TYR A 379 -13.21 -25.96 7.80
C TYR A 379 -12.54 -24.62 8.16
N VAL A 380 -13.23 -23.75 8.90
CA VAL A 380 -12.74 -22.40 9.24
C VAL A 380 -12.70 -22.20 10.74
N GLY A 381 -11.81 -21.33 11.19
CA GLY A 381 -11.86 -20.78 12.53
C GLY A 381 -11.45 -19.32 12.54
N LEU A 382 -11.95 -18.61 13.54
CA LEU A 382 -11.73 -17.19 13.73
C LEU A 382 -11.58 -16.94 15.23
N ALA A 383 -10.64 -16.07 15.61
CA ALA A 383 -10.50 -15.68 17.01
C ALA A 383 -11.63 -14.76 17.39
N GLU A 384 -11.74 -13.60 16.77
CA GLU A 384 -12.65 -12.57 17.27
C GLU A 384 -13.30 -11.75 16.17
N LEU A 385 -14.52 -11.30 16.41
CA LEU A 385 -15.21 -10.24 15.69
C LEU A 385 -15.49 -9.08 16.63
N THR A 386 -14.98 -7.89 16.27
CA THR A 386 -15.28 -6.66 16.99
C THR A 386 -16.01 -5.69 16.08
N PHE A 387 -17.22 -5.32 16.47
CA PHE A 387 -18.07 -4.42 15.72
C PHE A 387 -17.95 -2.99 16.24
N TYR A 388 -18.06 -2.04 15.32
CA TYR A 388 -18.07 -0.62 15.61
C TYR A 388 -19.27 0.03 14.93
N GLY A 389 -19.77 1.10 15.53
CA GLY A 389 -20.91 1.85 15.02
C GLY A 389 -21.54 2.74 16.08
N MET A 390 -22.82 3.03 15.90
CA MET A 390 -23.63 3.80 16.84
C MET A 390 -24.94 3.06 17.11
N TYR A 391 -25.29 2.94 18.39
CA TYR A 391 -26.61 2.46 18.81
C TYR A 391 -27.68 3.50 18.43
N GLU A 392 -28.83 3.02 17.97
CA GLU A 392 -29.99 3.88 17.72
C GLU A 392 -30.83 4.13 18.97
#